data_AF-B8HUW3-F1
#
_entry.id   AF-B8HUW3-F1
#
_cell.length_a   1.000
_cell.length_b   1.000
_cell.length_c   1.000
_cell.angle_alpha   90.00
_cell.angle_beta   90.00
_cell.angle_gamma   90.00
#
_symmetry.space_group_name_H-M   'P 1'
#
loop_
_entity.id
_entity.type
_entity.pdbx_description
1 polymer ?
#
loop_
_entity_poly.entity_id
_entity_poly.type
_entity_poly.pdbx_seq_one_letter_code
_entity_poly.pdbx_strand_id
1 'polypeptide(L)'
;MVDIRKLLQQIASAETQLQATQFLAPCIQGGKVRTRVAGLVYTFTPEPRQFEGWGIFQPVNEQTATLVDTADLPQIEAYLQHFPVMRLRLACQLKDQTWLAYPVNEADMRQRFKLVKPVPVHLVSEGNMFEQIVARWHGQSCWFEAIDRRADPLLAETLQAALKQLICAEELQFKDLTPELRSTYELVTQRTEGFAQPQKDERRLRQALKLGGGDLQQFQDRGDYWTVHWITADGTRHTSAIGKDDLTVVSSGICLSGRDRDFDLQSLVGVMEGARGEDALFL
;
A
#
# COMPACT_ATOMS: atom_id res chain seq x y z
N MET A 1 -31.88 13.87 38.49
CA MET A 1 -30.48 14.32 38.65
C MET A 1 -29.66 13.08 38.99
N VAL A 2 -28.69 12.70 38.16
CA VAL A 2 -27.87 11.50 38.43
C VAL A 2 -27.02 11.77 39.68
N ASP A 3 -27.10 10.89 40.67
CA ASP A 3 -26.33 11.01 41.90
C ASP A 3 -24.86 10.66 41.61
N ILE A 4 -24.02 11.69 41.59
CA ILE A 4 -22.59 11.59 41.28
C ILE A 4 -21.90 10.59 42.22
N ARG A 5 -22.33 10.48 43.49
CA ARG A 5 -21.72 9.55 44.45
C ARG A 5 -22.01 8.10 44.08
N LYS A 6 -23.21 7.80 43.58
CA LYS A 6 -23.56 6.47 43.08
C LYS A 6 -22.73 6.11 41.85
N LEU A 7 -22.51 7.07 40.95
CA LEU A 7 -21.68 6.85 39.76
C LEU A 7 -20.22 6.58 40.13
N LEU A 8 -19.66 7.32 41.09
CA LEU A 8 -18.30 7.08 41.60
C LEU A 8 -18.17 5.70 42.27
N GLN A 9 -19.16 5.28 43.06
CA GLN A 9 -19.17 3.95 43.66
C GLN A 9 -19.25 2.84 42.61
N GLN A 10 -20.05 3.03 41.56
CA GLN A 10 -20.13 2.09 40.44
C GLN A 10 -18.78 1.96 39.73
N ILE A 11 -18.11 3.07 39.43
CA ILE A 11 -16.78 3.06 38.80
C ILE A 11 -15.74 2.37 39.69
N ALA A 12 -15.68 2.71 40.98
CA ALA A 12 -14.74 2.09 41.92
C ALA A 12 -14.95 0.58 42.06
N SER A 13 -16.22 0.12 42.08
CA SER A 13 -16.54 -1.30 42.11
C SER A 13 -16.12 -2.02 40.82
N ALA A 14 -16.34 -1.38 39.67
CA ALA A 14 -15.95 -1.90 38.36
C ALA A 14 -14.42 -2.00 38.21
N GLU A 15 -13.67 -1.05 38.75
CA GLU A 15 -12.20 -1.08 38.77
C GLU A 15 -11.66 -2.20 39.66
N THR A 16 -12.27 -2.40 40.83
CA THR A 16 -11.90 -3.50 41.72
C THR A 16 -12.15 -4.85 41.06
N GLN A 17 -13.28 -5.00 40.37
CA GLN A 17 -13.61 -6.21 39.62
C GLN A 17 -12.67 -6.43 38.43
N LEU A 18 -12.28 -5.37 37.73
CA LEU A 18 -11.36 -5.43 36.59
C LEU A 18 -10.01 -6.02 36.99
N GLN A 19 -9.44 -5.66 38.15
CA GLN A 19 -8.19 -6.24 38.64
C GLN A 19 -8.27 -7.77 38.89
N ALA A 20 -9.47 -8.26 39.23
CA ALA A 20 -9.73 -9.67 39.44
C ALA A 20 -10.17 -10.42 38.16
N THR A 21 -10.35 -9.72 37.03
CA THR A 21 -10.94 -10.30 35.82
C THR A 21 -9.90 -10.41 34.70
N GLN A 22 -9.86 -11.58 34.07
CA GLN A 22 -9.07 -11.80 32.85
C GLN A 22 -9.83 -11.28 31.63
N PHE A 23 -9.12 -10.73 30.66
CA PHE A 23 -9.72 -10.27 29.41
C PHE A 23 -8.88 -10.68 28.20
N LEU A 24 -9.55 -11.02 27.11
CA LEU A 24 -8.92 -11.32 25.84
C LEU A 24 -8.68 -10.03 25.05
N ALA A 25 -7.46 -9.85 24.54
CA ALA A 25 -7.15 -8.76 23.63
C ALA A 25 -6.11 -9.17 22.58
N PRO A 26 -6.18 -8.62 21.36
CA PRO A 26 -5.08 -8.71 20.41
C PRO A 26 -3.94 -7.78 20.86
N CYS A 27 -2.71 -8.22 20.64
CA CYS A 27 -1.50 -7.47 20.94
C CYS A 27 -0.53 -7.55 19.76
N ILE A 28 -0.11 -6.40 19.26
CA ILE A 28 1.04 -6.31 18.32
C ILE A 28 2.30 -6.02 19.11
N GLN A 29 3.48 -6.35 18.57
CA GLN A 29 4.75 -6.10 19.25
C GLN A 29 4.90 -4.61 19.62
N GLY A 30 5.14 -4.31 20.90
CA GLY A 30 5.23 -2.94 21.42
C GLY A 30 3.88 -2.20 21.54
N GLY A 31 2.77 -2.89 21.26
CA GLY A 31 1.42 -2.38 21.39
C GLY A 31 0.92 -2.31 22.83
N LYS A 32 -0.26 -1.73 23.01
CA LYS A 32 -1.00 -1.72 24.27
C LYS A 32 -2.27 -2.54 24.13
N VAL A 33 -2.69 -3.19 25.20
CA VAL A 33 -3.94 -3.95 25.25
C VAL A 33 -5.03 -3.11 25.90
N ARG A 34 -6.27 -3.26 25.42
CA ARG A 34 -7.40 -2.45 25.87
C ARG A 34 -8.58 -3.34 26.21
N THR A 35 -9.30 -2.95 27.26
CA THR A 35 -10.58 -3.54 27.63
C THR A 35 -11.57 -2.44 27.99
N ARG A 36 -12.86 -2.74 27.88
CA ARG A 36 -13.94 -1.80 28.22
C ARG A 36 -14.75 -2.36 29.39
N VAL A 37 -14.80 -1.63 30.49
CA VAL A 37 -15.61 -1.97 31.67
C VAL A 37 -16.45 -0.74 32.04
N ALA A 38 -17.75 -0.95 32.26
CA ALA A 38 -18.69 0.13 32.60
C ALA A 38 -18.64 1.35 31.63
N GLY A 39 -18.32 1.12 30.35
CA GLY A 39 -18.19 2.17 29.34
C GLY A 39 -16.84 2.91 29.32
N LEU A 40 -15.96 2.67 30.29
CA LEU A 40 -14.61 3.21 30.35
C LEU A 40 -13.63 2.27 29.63
N VAL A 41 -12.69 2.85 28.89
CA VAL A 41 -11.63 2.10 28.19
C VAL A 41 -10.37 2.16 29.02
N TYR A 42 -9.95 1.00 29.52
CA TYR A 42 -8.69 0.84 30.23
C TYR A 42 -7.63 0.40 29.22
N THR A 43 -6.44 1.00 29.32
CA THR A 43 -5.33 0.72 28.40
C THR A 43 -4.11 0.31 29.21
N PHE A 44 -3.63 -0.91 28.97
CA PHE A 44 -2.51 -1.48 29.69
C PHE A 44 -1.31 -1.73 28.77
N THR A 45 -0.12 -1.62 29.34
CA THR A 45 1.12 -2.12 28.75
C THR A 45 1.20 -3.62 29.07
N PRO A 46 1.30 -4.50 28.06
CA PRO A 46 1.38 -5.93 28.29
C PRO A 46 2.74 -6.33 28.87
N GLU A 47 2.74 -7.32 29.74
CA GLU A 47 3.93 -8.00 30.25
C GLU A 47 3.85 -9.50 29.89
N PRO A 48 4.79 -10.05 29.09
CA PRO A 48 5.98 -9.41 28.55
C PRO A 48 5.70 -8.42 27.41
N ARG A 49 6.49 -7.32 27.33
CA ARG A 49 6.31 -6.25 26.33
C ARG A 49 6.48 -6.68 24.87
N GLN A 50 7.17 -7.79 24.65
CA GLN A 50 7.46 -8.34 23.33
C GLN A 50 6.40 -9.32 22.83
N PHE A 51 5.34 -9.57 23.62
CA PHE A 51 4.26 -10.45 23.19
C PHE A 51 3.55 -9.90 21.94
N GLU A 52 3.37 -10.77 20.96
CA GLU A 52 2.59 -10.52 19.74
C GLU A 52 1.64 -11.70 19.56
N GLY A 53 0.35 -11.42 19.35
CA GLY A 53 -0.69 -12.43 19.20
C GLY A 53 -1.95 -12.11 19.99
N TRP A 54 -2.77 -13.13 20.17
CA TRP A 54 -3.99 -13.07 20.95
C TRP A 54 -3.72 -13.59 22.36
N GLY A 55 -3.90 -12.73 23.36
CA GLY A 55 -3.57 -13.05 24.76
C GLY A 55 -4.76 -12.88 25.68
N ILE A 56 -4.77 -13.68 26.73
CA ILE A 56 -5.61 -13.51 27.92
C ILE A 56 -4.76 -12.76 28.95
N PHE A 57 -5.19 -11.56 29.29
CA PHE A 57 -4.44 -10.65 30.16
C PHE A 57 -5.17 -10.45 31.48
N GLN A 58 -4.40 -10.26 32.55
CA GLN A 58 -4.91 -9.85 33.84
C GLN A 58 -4.24 -8.53 34.28
N PRO A 59 -5.00 -7.48 34.61
CA PRO A 59 -4.42 -6.25 35.15
C PRO A 59 -3.69 -6.51 36.47
N VAL A 60 -2.45 -6.03 36.57
CA VAL A 60 -1.66 -6.09 37.82
C VAL A 60 -1.71 -4.75 38.55
N ASN A 61 -1.85 -3.66 37.79
CA ASN A 61 -2.08 -2.31 38.27
C ASN A 61 -2.82 -1.48 37.20
N GLU A 62 -2.97 -0.18 37.41
CA GLU A 62 -3.69 0.73 36.50
C GLU A 62 -3.06 0.86 35.10
N GLN A 63 -1.79 0.47 34.93
CA GLN A 63 -1.01 0.71 33.71
C GLN A 63 -0.47 -0.57 33.06
N THR A 64 -0.40 -1.69 33.79
CA THR A 64 0.16 -2.94 33.28
C THR A 64 -0.78 -4.12 33.46
N ALA A 65 -0.76 -5.03 32.48
CA ALA A 65 -1.48 -6.28 32.52
C ALA A 65 -0.53 -7.42 32.13
N THR A 66 -0.49 -8.47 32.95
CA THR A 66 0.33 -9.65 32.68
C THR A 66 -0.40 -10.57 31.73
N LEU A 67 0.32 -11.17 30.79
CA LEU A 67 -0.15 -12.29 30.00
C LEU A 67 -0.31 -13.49 30.93
N VAL A 68 -1.52 -14.04 30.98
CA VAL A 68 -1.84 -15.25 31.74
C VAL A 68 -1.73 -16.47 30.84
N ASP A 69 -2.29 -16.37 29.64
CA ASP A 69 -2.29 -17.44 28.65
C ASP A 69 -2.45 -16.88 27.22
N THR A 70 -2.14 -17.69 26.22
CA THR A 70 -2.47 -17.42 24.82
C THR A 70 -3.90 -17.85 24.51
N ALA A 71 -4.65 -17.03 23.78
CA ALA A 71 -6.02 -17.38 23.41
C ALA A 71 -6.04 -18.49 22.35
N ASP A 72 -7.01 -19.39 22.45
CA ASP A 72 -7.25 -20.43 21.47
C ASP A 72 -8.10 -19.93 20.28
N LEU A 73 -8.18 -20.74 19.21
CA LEU A 73 -8.94 -20.38 18.01
C LEU A 73 -10.43 -20.10 18.29
N PRO A 74 -11.16 -20.92 19.08
CA PRO A 74 -12.55 -20.62 19.43
C PRO A 74 -12.73 -19.28 20.15
N GLN A 75 -11.84 -18.94 21.09
CA GLN A 75 -11.89 -17.66 21.80
C GLN A 75 -11.62 -16.48 20.88
N ILE A 76 -10.64 -16.61 19.98
CA ILE A 76 -10.33 -15.60 18.96
C ILE A 76 -11.53 -15.40 18.04
N GLU A 77 -12.14 -16.48 17.55
CA GLU A 77 -13.31 -16.42 16.67
C GLU A 77 -14.48 -15.71 17.36
N ALA A 78 -14.80 -16.10 18.60
CA ALA A 78 -15.87 -15.48 19.38
C ALA A 78 -15.63 -13.97 19.58
N TYR A 79 -14.38 -13.57 19.87
CA TYR A 79 -14.02 -12.16 19.99
C TYR A 79 -14.20 -11.41 18.66
N LEU A 80 -13.72 -11.98 17.56
CA LEU A 80 -13.75 -11.39 16.22
C LEU A 80 -15.16 -11.26 15.64
N GLN A 81 -16.10 -12.14 16.03
CA GLN A 81 -17.50 -12.09 15.61
C GLN A 81 -18.20 -10.78 15.95
N HIS A 82 -17.73 -10.04 16.96
CA HIS A 82 -18.29 -8.73 17.32
C HIS A 82 -17.97 -7.62 16.31
N PHE A 83 -17.06 -7.85 15.37
CA PHE A 83 -16.64 -6.85 14.40
C PHE A 83 -17.15 -7.14 12.98
N PRO A 84 -17.43 -6.09 12.20
CA PRO A 84 -17.82 -6.25 10.81
C PRO A 84 -16.71 -6.93 9.99
N VAL A 85 -17.15 -7.91 9.18
CA VAL A 85 -16.31 -8.65 8.22
C VAL A 85 -15.91 -7.76 7.05
N MET A 86 -14.65 -7.86 6.66
CA MET A 86 -14.05 -7.19 5.51
C MET A 86 -13.26 -8.21 4.70
N ARG A 87 -13.34 -8.16 3.37
CA ARG A 87 -12.51 -8.99 2.49
C ARG A 87 -11.43 -8.13 1.89
N LEU A 88 -10.19 -8.57 2.06
CA LEU A 88 -9.00 -7.87 1.63
C LEU A 88 -8.10 -8.83 0.86
N ARG A 89 -7.22 -8.28 0.04
CA ARG A 89 -6.15 -9.02 -0.63
C ARG A 89 -4.81 -8.57 -0.07
N LEU A 90 -4.00 -9.52 0.39
CA LEU A 90 -2.67 -9.25 0.90
C LEU A 90 -1.79 -8.67 -0.21
N ALA A 91 -1.07 -7.59 0.09
CA ALA A 91 -0.13 -6.98 -0.84
C ALA A 91 1.31 -7.27 -0.39
N CYS A 92 1.78 -6.62 0.66
CA CYS A 92 3.15 -6.81 1.15
C CYS A 92 3.19 -6.89 2.66
N GLN A 93 4.10 -7.71 3.18
CA GLN A 93 4.40 -7.74 4.61
C GLN A 93 5.08 -6.43 5.00
N LEU A 94 4.59 -5.79 6.06
CA LEU A 94 5.16 -4.54 6.58
C LEU A 94 6.23 -4.85 7.62
N LYS A 95 5.82 -5.50 8.72
CA LYS A 95 6.67 -5.90 9.83
C LYS A 95 5.96 -6.98 10.63
N ASP A 96 6.71 -7.98 11.09
CA ASP A 96 6.20 -9.08 11.91
C ASP A 96 4.92 -9.68 11.30
N GLN A 97 3.85 -9.86 12.05
CA GLN A 97 2.58 -10.39 11.54
C GLN A 97 1.65 -9.29 10.99
N THR A 98 2.19 -8.14 10.58
CA THR A 98 1.43 -7.05 9.99
C THR A 98 1.67 -6.97 8.48
N TRP A 99 0.59 -7.02 7.72
CA TRP A 99 0.58 -6.90 6.27
C TRP A 99 -0.16 -5.66 5.82
N LEU A 100 0.24 -5.09 4.69
CA LEU A 100 -0.56 -4.15 3.96
C LEU A 100 -1.49 -4.94 3.03
N ALA A 101 -2.78 -4.59 3.03
CA ALA A 101 -3.78 -5.25 2.20
C ALA A 101 -4.68 -4.23 1.51
N TYR A 102 -5.28 -4.62 0.38
CA TYR A 102 -6.19 -3.76 -0.39
C TYR A 102 -7.61 -4.36 -0.44
N PRO A 103 -8.68 -3.56 -0.44
CA PRO A 103 -10.04 -4.07 -0.57
C PRO A 103 -10.25 -4.88 -1.85
N VAL A 104 -10.91 -6.04 -1.74
CA VAL A 104 -11.29 -6.82 -2.94
C VAL A 104 -12.48 -6.23 -3.70
N ASN A 105 -13.23 -5.33 -3.04
CA ASN A 105 -14.36 -4.62 -3.61
C ASN A 105 -14.41 -3.21 -3.01
N GLU A 106 -14.04 -2.20 -3.80
CA GLU A 106 -14.02 -0.82 -3.32
C GLU A 106 -15.41 -0.25 -3.04
N ALA A 107 -16.45 -0.71 -3.76
CA ALA A 107 -17.81 -0.24 -3.56
C ALA A 107 -18.36 -0.69 -2.20
N ASP A 108 -18.20 -1.97 -1.84
CA ASP A 108 -18.55 -2.50 -0.52
C ASP A 108 -17.78 -1.76 0.58
N MET A 109 -16.48 -1.58 0.37
CA MET A 109 -15.61 -0.89 1.32
C MET A 109 -16.05 0.56 1.55
N ARG A 110 -16.34 1.30 0.47
CA ARG A 110 -16.84 2.68 0.53
C ARG A 110 -18.20 2.76 1.20
N GLN A 111 -19.10 1.82 0.94
CA GLN A 111 -20.45 1.85 1.52
C GLN A 111 -20.44 1.58 3.02
N ARG A 112 -19.78 0.50 3.46
CA ARG A 112 -19.83 -0.01 4.83
C ARG A 112 -18.81 0.64 5.77
N PHE A 113 -17.64 1.02 5.25
CA PHE A 113 -16.53 1.51 6.06
C PHE A 113 -16.10 2.95 5.74
N LYS A 114 -16.68 3.57 4.69
CA LYS A 114 -16.34 4.94 4.24
C LYS A 114 -14.85 5.12 3.97
N LEU A 115 -14.18 4.05 3.56
CA LEU A 115 -12.74 3.98 3.36
C LEU A 115 -12.46 3.27 2.03
N VAL A 116 -11.53 3.78 1.22
CA VAL A 116 -11.00 3.06 0.05
C VAL A 116 -9.53 3.42 -0.07
N LYS A 117 -8.68 2.60 0.56
CA LYS A 117 -7.23 2.73 0.54
C LYS A 117 -6.59 1.43 1.06
N PRO A 118 -5.28 1.22 0.86
CA PRO A 118 -4.57 0.15 1.53
C PRO A 118 -4.69 0.26 3.05
N VAL A 119 -4.93 -0.86 3.72
CA VAL A 119 -5.09 -0.94 5.19
C VAL A 119 -4.08 -1.92 5.78
N PRO A 120 -3.46 -1.60 6.93
CA PRO A 120 -2.68 -2.57 7.67
C PRO A 120 -3.62 -3.60 8.31
N VAL A 121 -3.30 -4.87 8.14
CA VAL A 121 -3.95 -6.02 8.75
C VAL A 121 -2.93 -6.68 9.67
N HIS A 122 -3.31 -6.85 10.93
CA HIS A 122 -2.44 -7.35 11.98
C HIS A 122 -2.74 -8.81 12.31
N LEU A 123 -1.75 -9.48 12.89
CA LEU A 123 -1.81 -10.87 13.34
C LEU A 123 -2.17 -11.83 12.19
N VAL A 124 -1.66 -11.54 10.99
CA VAL A 124 -1.76 -12.43 9.83
C VAL A 124 -0.85 -13.63 10.09
N SER A 125 -1.41 -14.68 10.68
CA SER A 125 -0.70 -15.90 11.06
C SER A 125 -0.44 -16.82 9.89
N GLU A 126 -1.24 -16.71 8.83
CA GLU A 126 -1.12 -17.48 7.60
C GLU A 126 -1.49 -16.61 6.39
N GLY A 127 -0.90 -16.93 5.26
CA GLY A 127 -1.21 -16.33 3.97
C GLY A 127 -0.01 -15.71 3.26
N ASN A 128 -0.16 -15.54 1.95
CA ASN A 128 0.86 -15.02 1.06
C ASN A 128 0.37 -13.80 0.28
N MET A 129 1.33 -13.13 -0.35
CA MET A 129 1.07 -12.04 -1.28
C MET A 129 0.04 -12.43 -2.35
N PHE A 130 -0.92 -11.52 -2.58
CA PHE A 130 -2.08 -11.65 -3.46
C PHE A 130 -3.19 -12.61 -3.00
N GLU A 131 -3.01 -13.34 -1.90
CA GLU A 131 -4.09 -14.15 -1.36
C GLU A 131 -5.20 -13.28 -0.76
N GLN A 132 -6.44 -13.73 -0.96
CA GLN A 132 -7.61 -13.10 -0.37
C GLN A 132 -7.80 -13.60 1.05
N ILE A 133 -8.03 -12.66 1.97
CA ILE A 133 -8.25 -12.92 3.38
C ILE A 133 -9.61 -12.37 3.82
N VAL A 134 -10.11 -12.95 4.88
CA VAL A 134 -11.18 -12.40 5.71
C VAL A 134 -10.52 -11.70 6.89
N ALA A 135 -10.94 -10.45 7.11
CA ALA A 135 -10.44 -9.62 8.20
C ALA A 135 -11.61 -8.92 8.91
N ARG A 136 -11.35 -8.44 10.13
CA ARG A 136 -12.33 -7.86 11.03
C ARG A 136 -11.96 -6.43 11.38
N TRP A 137 -12.89 -5.51 11.17
CA TRP A 137 -12.61 -4.09 11.33
C TRP A 137 -13.11 -3.55 12.68
N HIS A 138 -12.17 -3.12 13.51
CA HIS A 138 -12.45 -2.53 14.83
C HIS A 138 -12.46 -0.98 14.79
N GLY A 139 -12.67 -0.37 13.64
CA GLY A 139 -12.72 1.10 13.50
C GLY A 139 -11.36 1.78 13.30
N GLN A 140 -10.31 1.32 14.00
CA GLN A 140 -8.94 1.83 13.82
C GLN A 140 -7.94 0.76 13.39
N SER A 141 -8.24 -0.50 13.70
CA SER A 141 -7.37 -1.65 13.43
C SER A 141 -8.13 -2.68 12.63
N CYS A 142 -7.41 -3.39 11.76
CA CYS A 142 -7.93 -4.52 11.01
C CYS A 142 -7.21 -5.79 11.49
N TRP A 143 -7.98 -6.80 11.89
CA TRP A 143 -7.46 -8.06 12.42
C TRP A 143 -7.69 -9.18 11.42
N PHE A 144 -6.66 -9.99 11.17
CA PHE A 144 -6.80 -11.20 10.39
C PHE A 144 -7.74 -12.20 11.09
N GLU A 145 -8.57 -12.86 10.30
CA GLU A 145 -9.43 -13.97 10.76
C GLU A 145 -9.02 -15.28 10.10
N ALA A 146 -8.99 -15.30 8.76
CA ALA A 146 -8.66 -16.50 7.99
C ALA A 146 -8.34 -16.18 6.52
N ILE A 147 -7.72 -17.13 5.82
CA ILE A 147 -7.69 -17.15 4.35
C ILE A 147 -9.10 -17.39 3.81
N ASP A 148 -9.52 -16.60 2.81
CA ASP A 148 -10.82 -16.78 2.16
C ASP A 148 -10.75 -17.96 1.19
N ARG A 149 -11.07 -19.16 1.69
CA ARG A 149 -11.08 -20.41 0.91
C ARG A 149 -12.10 -20.42 -0.25
N ARG A 150 -12.94 -19.41 -0.37
CA ARG A 150 -13.88 -19.25 -1.50
C ARG A 150 -13.26 -18.49 -2.67
N ALA A 151 -12.12 -17.83 -2.45
CA ALA A 151 -11.39 -17.14 -3.51
C ALA A 151 -10.71 -18.14 -4.45
N ASP A 152 -10.57 -17.75 -5.71
CA ASP A 152 -9.82 -18.54 -6.68
C ASP A 152 -8.32 -18.48 -6.36
N PRO A 153 -7.66 -19.61 -6.01
CA PRO A 153 -6.24 -19.63 -5.70
C PRO A 153 -5.37 -19.30 -6.93
N LEU A 154 -5.85 -19.57 -8.15
CA LEU A 154 -5.08 -19.35 -9.38
C LEU A 154 -4.79 -17.86 -9.64
N LEU A 155 -5.64 -16.96 -9.13
CA LEU A 155 -5.42 -15.52 -9.24
C LEU A 155 -4.15 -15.09 -8.49
N ALA A 156 -3.96 -15.59 -7.27
CA ALA A 156 -2.77 -15.27 -6.49
C ALA A 156 -1.51 -15.82 -7.18
N GLU A 157 -1.55 -17.07 -7.65
CA GLU A 157 -0.44 -17.70 -8.39
C GLU A 157 -0.09 -16.94 -9.67
N THR A 158 -1.10 -16.51 -10.43
CA THR A 158 -0.91 -15.74 -11.68
C THR A 158 -0.23 -14.40 -11.41
N LEU A 159 -0.68 -13.66 -10.39
CA LEU A 159 -0.07 -12.39 -10.01
C LEU A 159 1.36 -12.58 -9.49
N GLN A 160 1.62 -13.63 -8.70
CA GLN A 160 2.98 -13.95 -8.25
C GLN A 160 3.89 -14.32 -9.44
N ALA A 161 3.39 -15.04 -10.44
CA ALA A 161 4.14 -15.38 -11.64
C ALA A 161 4.45 -14.12 -12.49
N ALA A 162 3.48 -13.22 -12.65
CA ALA A 162 3.69 -11.95 -13.33
C ALA A 162 4.74 -11.08 -12.61
N LEU A 163 4.69 -11.05 -11.28
CA LEU A 163 5.67 -10.33 -10.47
C LEU A 163 7.09 -10.89 -10.65
N LYS A 164 7.24 -12.22 -10.68
CA LYS A 164 8.53 -12.88 -10.94
C LYS A 164 9.09 -12.55 -12.33
N GLN A 165 8.21 -12.31 -13.30
CA GLN A 165 8.57 -11.92 -14.67
C GLN A 165 8.74 -10.39 -14.82
N LEU A 166 8.61 -9.63 -13.73
CA LEU A 166 8.70 -8.17 -13.72
C LEU A 166 7.73 -7.46 -14.69
N ILE A 167 6.54 -8.04 -14.91
CA ILE A 167 5.53 -7.45 -15.81
C ILE A 167 4.97 -6.16 -15.18
N CYS A 168 5.01 -5.05 -15.92
CA CYS A 168 4.45 -3.77 -15.50
C CYS A 168 2.93 -3.86 -15.28
N ALA A 169 2.39 -3.07 -14.35
CA ALA A 169 0.97 -3.12 -14.01
C ALA A 169 0.05 -2.74 -15.19
N GLU A 170 0.55 -1.89 -16.08
CA GLU A 170 -0.11 -1.46 -17.31
C GLU A 170 -0.24 -2.62 -18.30
N GLU A 171 0.81 -3.43 -18.39
CA GLU A 171 0.96 -4.59 -19.28
C GLU A 171 0.31 -5.86 -18.72
N LEU A 172 -0.03 -5.87 -17.43
CA LEU A 172 -0.68 -6.99 -16.78
C LEU A 172 -2.05 -7.26 -17.42
N GLN A 173 -2.17 -8.42 -18.07
CA GLN A 173 -3.39 -8.85 -18.74
C GLN A 173 -3.62 -10.33 -18.53
N PHE A 174 -4.80 -10.66 -18.01
CA PHE A 174 -5.32 -12.02 -17.94
C PHE A 174 -6.84 -11.95 -17.72
N LYS A 175 -7.52 -13.09 -17.91
CA LYS A 175 -8.96 -13.21 -17.69
C LYS A 175 -9.29 -12.90 -16.22
N ASP A 176 -10.34 -12.12 -15.97
CA ASP A 176 -10.81 -11.75 -14.62
C ASP A 176 -9.92 -10.76 -13.84
N LEU A 177 -9.01 -10.05 -14.51
CA LEU A 177 -8.28 -8.91 -13.93
C LEU A 177 -9.25 -7.75 -13.62
N THR A 178 -9.48 -7.48 -12.33
CA THR A 178 -10.28 -6.33 -11.87
C THR A 178 -9.41 -5.10 -11.58
N PRO A 179 -10.00 -3.89 -11.54
CA PRO A 179 -9.28 -2.70 -11.08
C PRO A 179 -8.62 -2.88 -9.71
N GLU A 180 -9.29 -3.53 -8.76
CA GLU A 180 -8.76 -3.78 -7.41
C GLU A 180 -7.57 -4.74 -7.41
N LEU A 181 -7.59 -5.76 -8.28
CA LEU A 181 -6.44 -6.65 -8.48
C LEU A 181 -5.25 -5.86 -9.04
N ARG A 182 -5.48 -5.00 -10.05
CA ARG A 182 -4.44 -4.12 -10.61
C ARG A 182 -3.88 -3.17 -9.56
N SER A 183 -4.73 -2.50 -8.78
CA SER A 183 -4.31 -1.63 -7.66
C SER A 183 -3.48 -2.39 -6.61
N THR A 184 -3.86 -3.63 -6.30
CA THR A 184 -3.09 -4.48 -5.38
C THR A 184 -1.71 -4.82 -5.97
N TYR A 185 -1.66 -5.15 -7.26
CA TYR A 185 -0.42 -5.46 -7.97
C TYR A 185 0.51 -4.23 -8.04
N GLU A 186 -0.01 -3.05 -8.39
CA GLU A 186 0.73 -1.78 -8.36
C GLU A 186 1.33 -1.48 -6.98
N LEU A 187 0.57 -1.73 -5.92
CA LEU A 187 1.04 -1.54 -4.55
C LEU A 187 2.25 -2.43 -4.22
N VAL A 188 2.28 -3.64 -4.76
CA VAL A 188 3.39 -4.59 -4.60
C VAL A 188 4.59 -4.19 -5.46
N THR A 189 4.38 -3.88 -6.73
CA THR A 189 5.49 -3.54 -7.65
C THR A 189 6.24 -2.29 -7.20
N GLN A 190 5.55 -1.28 -6.65
CA GLN A 190 6.19 -0.08 -6.07
C GLN A 190 7.19 -0.38 -4.95
N ARG A 191 7.09 -1.53 -4.29
CA ARG A 191 7.97 -1.97 -3.19
C ARG A 191 8.92 -3.11 -3.58
N THR A 192 8.82 -3.62 -4.80
CA THR A 192 9.60 -4.77 -5.26
C THR A 192 10.85 -4.29 -5.98
N GLU A 193 12.01 -4.80 -5.57
CA GLU A 193 13.27 -4.55 -6.27
C GLU A 193 13.21 -5.08 -7.71
N GLY A 194 13.72 -4.32 -8.68
CA GLY A 194 13.56 -4.58 -10.12
C GLY A 194 12.49 -3.72 -10.79
N PHE A 195 11.41 -3.35 -10.09
CA PHE A 195 10.40 -2.40 -10.59
C PHE A 195 10.75 -0.94 -10.30
N ALA A 196 11.62 -0.68 -9.31
CA ALA A 196 12.03 0.66 -8.93
C ALA A 196 12.88 1.36 -10.01
N GLN A 197 13.60 0.61 -10.85
CA GLN A 197 14.48 1.18 -11.87
C GLN A 197 13.68 1.78 -13.04
N PRO A 198 12.73 1.07 -13.68
CA PRO A 198 11.86 1.66 -14.71
C PRO A 198 11.08 2.89 -14.21
N GLN A 199 10.58 2.86 -12.97
CA GLN A 199 9.86 4.01 -12.39
C GLN A 199 10.78 5.22 -12.12
N LYS A 200 12.02 4.99 -11.69
CA LYS A 200 13.02 6.07 -11.54
C LYS A 200 13.40 6.65 -12.89
N ASP A 201 13.58 5.79 -13.88
CA ASP A 201 13.94 6.17 -15.24
C ASP A 201 12.81 6.98 -15.89
N GLU A 202 11.55 6.55 -15.77
CA GLU A 202 10.39 7.32 -16.26
C GLU A 202 10.27 8.69 -15.57
N ARG A 203 10.43 8.75 -14.23
CA ARG A 203 10.40 10.03 -13.49
C ARG A 203 11.48 10.98 -13.96
N ARG A 204 12.69 10.47 -14.17
CA ARG A 204 13.83 11.24 -14.67
C ARG A 204 13.55 11.79 -16.08
N LEU A 205 13.04 10.95 -16.98
CA LEU A 205 12.66 11.35 -18.34
C LEU A 205 11.54 12.39 -18.34
N ARG A 206 10.48 12.15 -17.57
CA ARG A 206 9.32 13.07 -17.46
C ARG A 206 9.73 14.42 -16.88
N GLN A 207 10.64 14.45 -15.90
CA GLN A 207 11.16 15.69 -15.33
C GLN A 207 11.99 16.50 -16.34
N ALA A 208 12.89 15.83 -17.07
CA ALA A 208 13.71 16.48 -18.10
C ALA A 208 12.86 17.06 -19.26
N LEU A 209 11.86 16.30 -19.73
CA LEU A 209 10.94 16.78 -20.76
C LEU A 209 10.11 17.98 -20.29
N LYS A 210 9.57 17.92 -19.07
CA LYS A 210 8.77 19.03 -18.52
C LYS A 210 9.55 20.32 -18.35
N LEU A 211 10.84 20.24 -17.98
CA LEU A 211 11.71 21.42 -17.88
C LEU A 211 11.94 22.07 -19.25
N GLY A 212 11.90 21.28 -20.32
CA GLY A 212 12.02 21.75 -21.70
C GLY A 212 10.71 22.20 -22.35
N GLY A 213 9.54 21.95 -21.74
CA GLY A 213 8.22 22.25 -22.32
C GLY A 213 7.49 21.04 -22.93
N GLY A 214 8.07 19.85 -22.86
CA GLY A 214 7.51 18.62 -23.42
C GLY A 214 6.87 17.67 -22.39
N ASP A 215 6.01 16.77 -22.87
CA ASP A 215 5.38 15.72 -22.08
C ASP A 215 5.74 14.32 -22.59
N LEU A 216 6.18 13.45 -21.67
CA LEU A 216 6.49 12.05 -21.95
C LEU A 216 5.21 11.27 -22.28
N GLN A 217 5.22 10.55 -23.41
CA GLN A 217 4.14 9.63 -23.80
C GLN A 217 4.50 8.19 -23.47
N GLN A 218 5.69 7.74 -23.88
CA GLN A 218 6.18 6.37 -23.68
C GLN A 218 7.71 6.36 -23.77
N PHE A 219 8.36 5.39 -23.14
CA PHE A 219 9.76 5.09 -23.41
C PHE A 219 10.00 3.58 -23.50
N GLN A 220 11.07 3.19 -24.17
CA GLN A 220 11.51 1.81 -24.30
C GLN A 220 13.00 1.72 -23.99
N ASP A 221 13.39 0.71 -23.21
CA ASP A 221 14.78 0.42 -22.93
C ASP A 221 15.43 -0.36 -24.09
N ARG A 222 16.60 0.11 -24.56
CA ARG A 222 17.40 -0.53 -25.62
C ARG A 222 18.79 -0.96 -25.14
N GLY A 223 19.00 -1.09 -23.84
CA GLY A 223 20.28 -1.45 -23.23
C GLY A 223 21.08 -0.20 -22.84
N ASP A 224 21.72 0.45 -23.80
CA ASP A 224 22.61 1.59 -23.53
C ASP A 224 21.90 2.95 -23.60
N TYR A 225 20.69 2.96 -24.17
CA TYR A 225 19.87 4.17 -24.35
C TYR A 225 18.38 3.85 -24.23
N TRP A 226 17.56 4.88 -24.05
CA TRP A 226 16.10 4.81 -24.14
C TRP A 226 15.62 5.34 -25.49
N THR A 227 14.64 4.69 -26.10
CA THR A 227 13.80 5.31 -27.13
C THR A 227 12.64 6.00 -26.45
N VAL A 228 12.53 7.31 -26.57
CA VAL A 228 11.58 8.16 -25.85
C VAL A 228 10.61 8.78 -26.85
N HIS A 229 9.32 8.53 -26.67
CA HIS A 229 8.24 9.19 -27.40
C HIS A 229 7.65 10.29 -26.52
N TRP A 230 7.58 11.51 -27.06
CA TRP A 230 7.17 12.68 -26.30
C TRP A 230 6.44 13.68 -27.20
N ILE A 231 5.72 14.62 -26.59
CA ILE A 231 5.02 15.70 -27.28
C ILE A 231 5.52 17.06 -26.79
N THR A 232 5.61 18.04 -27.69
CA THR A 232 5.82 19.46 -27.37
C THR A 232 4.52 20.10 -26.86
N ALA A 233 4.61 21.30 -26.29
CA ALA A 233 3.43 22.05 -25.81
C ALA A 233 2.38 22.33 -26.91
N ASP A 234 2.81 22.42 -28.17
CA ASP A 234 1.93 22.59 -29.34
C ASP A 234 1.27 21.28 -29.83
N GLY A 235 1.60 20.14 -29.20
CA GLY A 235 1.05 18.83 -29.52
C GLY A 235 1.81 18.06 -30.60
N THR A 236 2.94 18.57 -31.11
CA THR A 236 3.77 17.85 -32.09
C THR A 236 4.45 16.64 -31.44
N ARG A 237 4.41 15.48 -32.12
CA ARG A 237 4.98 14.22 -31.61
C ARG A 237 6.42 14.03 -32.08
N HIS A 238 7.30 13.64 -31.16
CA HIS A 238 8.70 13.37 -31.41
C HIS A 238 9.11 12.00 -30.86
N THR A 239 10.16 11.43 -31.46
CA THR A 239 10.81 10.20 -31.00
C THR A 239 12.30 10.43 -30.98
N SER A 240 12.94 10.23 -29.83
CA SER A 240 14.36 10.51 -29.62
C SER A 240 15.04 9.35 -28.90
N ALA A 241 16.31 9.09 -29.22
CA ALA A 241 17.16 8.13 -28.52
C ALA A 241 18.01 8.88 -27.49
N ILE A 242 17.90 8.51 -26.22
CA ILE A 242 18.43 9.24 -25.07
C ILE A 242 19.35 8.34 -24.25
N GLY A 243 20.59 8.77 -24.01
CA GLY A 243 21.56 8.05 -23.20
C GLY A 243 21.12 7.94 -21.74
N LYS A 244 21.38 6.79 -21.11
CA LYS A 244 20.92 6.53 -19.74
C LYS A 244 21.73 7.23 -18.67
N ASP A 245 23.00 7.53 -18.93
CA ASP A 245 23.90 8.04 -17.90
C ASP A 245 23.61 9.52 -17.58
N ASP A 246 23.40 10.34 -18.61
CA ASP A 246 23.34 11.80 -18.52
C ASP A 246 22.15 12.43 -19.24
N LEU A 247 21.26 11.64 -19.86
CA LEU A 247 20.19 12.13 -20.74
C LEU A 247 20.69 12.81 -22.04
N THR A 248 21.93 12.58 -22.45
CA THR A 248 22.44 13.09 -23.72
C THR A 248 21.67 12.49 -24.89
N VAL A 249 21.32 13.31 -25.87
CA VAL A 249 20.60 12.89 -27.06
C VAL A 249 21.55 12.11 -27.96
N VAL A 250 21.32 10.80 -28.08
CA VAL A 250 22.05 9.93 -29.01
C VAL A 250 21.56 10.16 -30.44
N SER A 251 20.26 10.41 -30.60
CA SER A 251 19.62 10.79 -31.86
C SER A 251 18.32 11.53 -31.57
N SER A 252 18.12 12.68 -32.20
CA SER A 252 16.90 13.49 -32.03
C SER A 252 15.70 13.00 -32.84
N GLY A 253 15.92 12.11 -33.81
CA GLY A 253 14.90 11.69 -34.79
C GLY A 253 14.72 12.68 -35.96
N ILE A 254 15.47 13.78 -35.98
CA ILE A 254 15.61 14.73 -37.08
C ILE A 254 17.09 14.94 -37.40
N CYS A 255 17.43 15.44 -38.59
CA CYS A 255 18.82 15.74 -38.91
C CYS A 255 19.26 17.07 -38.26
N LEU A 256 19.86 17.02 -37.06
CA LEU A 256 20.54 18.17 -36.44
C LEU A 256 21.98 18.35 -36.96
N SER A 257 22.17 18.19 -38.27
CA SER A 257 23.47 18.33 -38.94
C SER A 257 24.63 17.54 -38.30
N GLY A 258 24.34 16.41 -37.64
CA GLY A 258 25.34 15.55 -36.98
C GLY A 258 25.82 16.02 -35.61
N ARG A 259 25.16 17.01 -34.99
CA ARG A 259 25.46 17.57 -33.66
C ARG A 259 24.51 17.10 -32.57
N ASP A 260 23.77 16.02 -32.80
CA ASP A 260 22.77 15.50 -31.85
C ASP A 260 23.33 15.29 -30.43
N ARG A 261 24.60 14.88 -30.32
CA ARG A 261 25.29 14.62 -29.04
C ARG A 261 25.68 15.86 -28.26
N ASP A 262 25.55 17.06 -28.85
CA ASP A 262 25.82 18.33 -28.17
C ASP A 262 24.63 18.77 -27.30
N PHE A 263 23.51 18.04 -27.35
CA PHE A 263 22.27 18.38 -26.65
C PHE A 263 21.90 17.31 -25.61
N ASP A 264 21.46 17.78 -24.45
CA ASP A 264 20.69 16.94 -23.52
C ASP A 264 19.20 16.98 -23.86
N LEU A 265 18.44 16.03 -23.31
CA LEU A 265 17.00 15.92 -23.56
C LEU A 265 16.24 17.22 -23.27
N GLN A 266 16.66 18.00 -22.27
CA GLN A 266 16.04 19.27 -21.93
C GLN A 266 16.25 20.33 -23.02
N SER A 267 17.50 20.48 -23.47
CA SER A 267 17.91 21.46 -24.48
C SER A 267 17.34 21.14 -25.85
N LEU A 268 17.16 19.85 -26.16
CA LEU A 268 16.53 19.40 -27.39
C LEU A 268 15.09 19.92 -27.52
N VAL A 269 14.29 19.87 -26.45
CA VAL A 269 12.91 20.38 -26.50
C VAL A 269 12.90 21.87 -26.82
N GLY A 270 13.77 22.65 -26.16
CA GLY A 270 13.87 24.09 -26.40
C GLY A 270 14.27 24.44 -27.83
N VAL A 271 15.15 23.66 -28.48
CA VAL A 271 15.50 23.84 -29.90
C VAL A 271 14.32 23.52 -30.80
N MET A 272 13.55 22.47 -30.50
CA MET A 272 12.40 22.07 -31.30
C MET A 272 11.24 23.06 -31.20
N GLU A 273 11.06 23.69 -30.03
CA GLU A 273 10.11 24.79 -29.86
C GLU A 273 10.62 26.10 -30.52
N GLY A 274 11.92 26.39 -30.43
CA GLY A 274 12.54 27.60 -30.98
C GLY A 274 12.68 27.61 -32.51
N ALA A 275 12.93 26.46 -33.15
CA ALA A 275 13.18 26.36 -34.59
C ALA A 275 11.96 26.72 -35.47
N ARG A 276 10.76 26.84 -34.90
CA ARG A 276 9.57 27.35 -35.61
C ARG A 276 9.29 28.84 -35.37
N GLY A 277 9.98 29.48 -34.44
CA GLY A 277 9.85 30.93 -34.19
C GLY A 277 10.47 31.79 -35.28
N GLU A 278 11.45 31.27 -36.03
CA GLU A 278 12.15 32.01 -37.09
C GLU A 278 11.50 31.87 -38.49
N ASP A 279 10.59 30.91 -38.71
CA ASP A 279 9.83 30.78 -39.97
C ASP A 279 8.65 31.76 -40.09
N ALA A 280 8.38 32.58 -39.06
CA ALA A 280 7.31 33.60 -39.05
C ALA A 280 7.78 35.03 -39.36
N LEU A 281 9.05 35.24 -39.75
CA LEU A 281 9.60 36.56 -40.13
C LEU A 281 10.04 36.69 -41.59
N PHE A 282 9.78 35.70 -42.44
CA PHE A 282 9.85 35.85 -43.88
C PHE A 282 8.61 35.24 -44.56
N LEU A 283 7.49 35.96 -44.44
CA LEU A 283 6.50 36.20 -45.50
C LEU A 283 5.64 37.42 -45.13
#